data_AF-A0A4R1P8S5-F1
#
_entry.id   AF-A0A4R1P8S5-F1
#
_cell.length_a   1.000
_cell.length_b   1.000
_cell.length_c   1.000
_cell.angle_alpha   90.00
_cell.angle_beta   90.00
_cell.angle_gamma   90.00
#
_symmetry.space_group_name_H-M   'P 1'
#
loop_
_entity.id
_entity.type
_entity.pdbx_description
1 polymer ?
#
loop_
_entity_poly.entity_id
_entity_poly.type
_entity_poly.pdbx_seq_one_letter_code
_entity_poly.pdbx_strand_id
1 'polypeptide(L)'
;MTRPLTDDQIRERVNRLCEQVAEGKTLRQIAVDMGLSVGTLLGHVSGSPYSEQYARAREAASDLFEADIITEAEAVTPENAAAARVKIDALKWVAGKRSPKKYGDRIQQEHSGKIQIQDMTDDELDRRIAQLVSGGEG
;
A
#
# COMPACT_ATOMS: atom_id res chain seq x y z
N MET A 1 -20.38 20.95 26.27
CA MET A 1 -20.21 21.19 24.82
C MET A 1 -18.72 21.21 24.53
N THR A 2 -18.22 20.25 23.75
CA THR A 2 -16.79 20.19 23.40
C THR A 2 -16.52 21.25 22.33
N ARG A 3 -15.59 22.18 22.61
CA ARG A 3 -15.18 23.20 21.64
C ARG A 3 -14.62 22.52 20.39
N PRO A 4 -15.00 22.93 19.17
CA PRO A 4 -14.41 22.41 17.94
C PRO A 4 -12.90 22.69 17.92
N LEU A 5 -12.13 21.75 17.39
CA LEU A 5 -10.68 21.89 17.24
C LEU A 5 -10.38 22.99 16.22
N THR A 6 -9.31 23.74 16.46
CA THR A 6 -8.79 24.68 15.46
C THR A 6 -8.02 23.93 14.38
N ASP A 7 -7.87 24.56 13.21
CA ASP A 7 -7.12 23.99 12.08
C ASP A 7 -5.67 23.64 12.47
N ASP A 8 -5.04 24.47 13.31
CA ASP A 8 -3.70 24.20 13.85
C ASP A 8 -3.67 22.97 14.75
N GLN A 9 -4.70 22.76 15.58
CA GLN A 9 -4.80 21.58 16.44
C GLN A 9 -5.04 20.30 15.61
N ILE A 10 -5.80 20.39 14.52
CA ILE A 10 -6.00 19.28 13.59
C ILE A 10 -4.69 18.94 12.90
N ARG A 11 -3.97 19.95 12.38
CA ARG A 11 -2.67 19.78 11.74
C ARG A 11 -1.66 19.10 12.67
N GLU A 12 -1.56 19.57 13.91
CA GLU A 12 -0.65 18.98 14.90
C GLU A 12 -0.98 17.51 15.20
N ARG A 13 -2.27 17.19 15.34
CA ARG A 13 -2.72 15.80 15.53
C ARG A 13 -2.36 14.92 14.33
N VAL A 14 -2.54 15.43 13.11
CA VAL A 14 -2.19 14.71 11.88
C VAL A 14 -0.67 14.50 11.79
N ASN A 15 0.13 15.52 12.13
CA ASN A 15 1.58 15.41 12.13
C ASN A 15 2.05 14.29 13.06
N ARG A 16 1.60 14.32 14.32
CA ARG A 16 1.91 13.28 15.31
C ARG A 16 1.44 11.89 14.86
N LEU A 17 0.25 11.79 14.28
CA LEU A 17 -0.29 10.53 13.73
C LEU A 17 0.61 10.00 12.61
N CYS A 18 0.97 10.85 11.64
CA CYS A 18 1.79 10.45 10.50
C CYS A 18 3.21 10.07 10.93
N GLU A 19 3.80 10.78 11.89
CA GLU A 19 5.10 10.43 12.47
C GLU A 19 5.06 9.03 13.09
N GLN A 20 4.07 8.75 13.95
CA GLN A 20 3.95 7.42 14.56
C GLN A 20 3.66 6.31 13.55
N VAL A 21 2.89 6.60 12.49
CA VAL A 21 2.66 5.64 11.40
C VAL A 21 3.97 5.36 10.66
N ALA A 22 4.78 6.38 10.39
CA ALA A 22 6.08 6.23 9.75
C ALA A 22 7.06 5.45 10.64
N GLU A 23 6.94 5.54 11.97
CA GLU A 23 7.63 4.70 12.96
C GLU A 23 7.10 3.24 13.02
N GLY A 24 6.18 2.84 12.13
CA GLY A 24 5.67 1.48 12.06
C GLY A 24 4.52 1.18 13.04
N LYS A 25 4.08 2.15 13.87
CA LYS A 25 2.96 1.93 14.79
C LYS A 25 1.64 1.73 14.05
N THR A 26 0.81 0.84 14.58
CA THR A 26 -0.53 0.59 14.06
C THR A 26 -1.49 1.68 14.51
N LEU A 27 -2.54 1.95 13.72
CA LEU A 27 -3.61 2.88 14.11
C LEU A 27 -4.26 2.51 15.45
N ARG A 28 -4.26 1.23 15.85
CA ARG A 28 -4.77 0.80 17.16
C ARG A 28 -3.87 1.25 18.30
N GLN A 29 -2.55 1.11 18.15
CA GLN A 29 -1.59 1.61 19.15
C GLN A 29 -1.67 3.14 19.26
N ILE A 30 -1.75 3.83 18.14
CA ILE A 30 -1.85 5.30 18.10
C ILE A 30 -3.18 5.77 18.68
N ALA A 31 -4.28 5.07 18.41
CA ALA A 31 -5.59 5.35 19.00
C ALA A 31 -5.55 5.30 20.53
N VAL A 32 -4.88 4.28 21.09
CA VAL A 32 -4.68 4.17 22.54
C VAL A 32 -3.80 5.31 23.07
N ASP A 33 -2.65 5.58 22.43
CA ASP A 33 -1.73 6.66 22.83
C ASP A 33 -2.39 8.05 22.82
N MET A 34 -3.21 8.32 21.81
CA MET A 34 -3.89 9.62 21.65
C MET A 34 -5.22 9.70 22.40
N GLY A 35 -5.72 8.60 22.98
CA GLY A 35 -7.04 8.53 23.60
C GLY A 35 -8.20 8.78 22.61
N LEU A 36 -8.03 8.36 21.36
CA LEU A 36 -8.98 8.57 20.27
C LEU A 36 -9.46 7.24 19.69
N SER A 37 -10.62 7.24 19.04
CA SER A 37 -11.03 6.07 18.25
C SER A 37 -10.23 5.97 16.95
N VAL A 38 -10.04 4.76 16.43
CA VAL A 38 -9.43 4.54 15.10
C VAL A 38 -10.22 5.27 14.01
N GLY A 39 -11.56 5.30 14.11
CA GLY A 39 -12.42 6.03 13.17
C GLY A 39 -12.14 7.54 13.17
N THR A 40 -11.90 8.13 14.34
CA THR A 40 -11.52 9.54 14.48
C THR A 40 -10.17 9.82 13.84
N LEU A 41 -9.17 8.97 14.06
CA LEU A 41 -7.86 9.12 13.43
C LEU A 41 -7.96 9.03 11.91
N LEU A 42 -8.65 8.02 11.40
CA LEU A 42 -8.88 7.86 9.95
C LEU A 42 -9.60 9.07 9.37
N GLY A 43 -10.62 9.60 10.07
CA GLY A 43 -11.34 10.79 9.63
C GLY A 43 -10.47 12.04 9.48
N HIS A 44 -9.38 12.16 10.25
CA HIS A 44 -8.44 13.27 10.10
C HIS A 44 -7.53 13.15 8.86
N VAL A 45 -7.28 11.94 8.37
CA VAL A 45 -6.28 11.67 7.31
C VAL A 45 -6.87 11.10 6.02
N SER A 46 -8.14 10.73 5.98
CA SER A 46 -8.76 10.16 4.78
C SER A 46 -9.04 11.18 3.68
N GLY A 47 -9.06 12.48 4.01
CA GLY A 47 -9.38 13.57 3.09
C GLY A 47 -8.24 14.56 2.89
N SER A 48 -8.45 15.48 1.93
CA SER A 48 -7.56 16.65 1.75
C SER A 48 -7.61 17.56 2.99
N PRO A 49 -6.48 18.18 3.39
CA PRO A 49 -5.16 18.15 2.75
C PRO A 49 -4.23 17.02 3.22
N TYR A 50 -4.69 16.12 4.10
CA TYR A 50 -3.80 15.24 4.87
C TYR A 50 -3.60 13.85 4.28
N SER A 51 -4.40 13.46 3.28
CA SER A 51 -4.35 12.14 2.66
C SER A 51 -2.99 11.77 2.08
N GLU A 52 -2.32 12.72 1.43
CA GLU A 52 -0.99 12.49 0.84
C GLU A 52 0.10 12.34 1.91
N GLN A 53 0.06 13.15 2.96
CA GLN A 53 0.98 13.04 4.10
C GLN A 53 0.85 11.66 4.77
N TYR A 54 -0.37 11.21 4.99
CA TYR A 54 -0.63 9.89 5.57
C TYR A 54 -0.22 8.74 4.63
N ALA A 55 -0.42 8.88 3.32
CA ALA A 55 0.07 7.92 2.34
C ALA A 55 1.59 7.77 2.40
N ARG A 56 2.33 8.89 2.39
CA ARG A 56 3.80 8.91 2.53
C ARG A 56 4.28 8.29 3.84
N ALA A 57 3.59 8.57 4.95
CA ALA A 57 3.91 7.96 6.24
C ALA A 57 3.77 6.43 6.20
N ARG A 58 2.71 5.91 5.57
CA ARG A 58 2.54 4.46 5.41
C ARG A 58 3.62 3.85 4.52
N GLU A 59 4.02 4.55 3.45
CA GLU A 59 5.12 4.11 2.58
C GLU A 59 6.44 4.03 3.35
N ALA A 60 6.79 5.08 4.10
CA ALA A 60 8.02 5.17 4.91
C ALA A 60 8.11 4.07 5.97
N ALA A 61 6.98 3.69 6.59
CA ALA A 61 6.93 2.58 7.54
C ALA A 61 7.43 1.24 6.97
N SER A 62 7.39 1.06 5.66
CA SER A 62 7.87 -0.17 5.01
C SER A 62 9.37 -0.36 5.17
N ASP A 63 10.13 0.74 5.27
CA ASP A 63 11.58 0.69 5.48
C ASP A 63 11.91 0.20 6.90
N LEU A 64 11.06 0.50 7.89
CA LEU A 64 11.21 -0.05 9.23
C LEU A 64 10.80 -1.52 9.30
N PHE A 65 9.80 -1.94 8.53
CA PHE A 65 9.44 -3.36 8.46
C PHE A 65 10.59 -4.21 7.92
N GLU A 66 11.39 -3.68 7.00
CA GLU A 66 12.63 -4.32 6.56
C GLU A 66 13.62 -4.52 7.73
N ALA A 67 13.88 -3.47 8.50
CA ALA A 67 14.75 -3.54 9.67
C ALA A 67 14.23 -4.52 10.74
N ASP A 68 12.92 -4.52 10.99
CA ASP A 68 12.27 -5.45 11.92
C ASP A 68 12.36 -6.90 11.45
N ILE A 69 12.24 -7.15 10.14
CA ILE A 69 12.40 -8.49 9.55
C ILE A 69 13.83 -8.99 9.79
N ILE A 70 14.85 -8.16 9.54
CA ILE A 70 16.26 -8.53 9.74
C ILE A 70 16.52 -8.83 11.22
N THR A 71 16.08 -7.93 12.10
CA THR A 71 16.23 -8.08 13.55
C THR A 71 15.56 -9.37 14.05
N GLU A 72 14.35 -9.66 13.58
CA GLU A 72 13.65 -10.89 13.94
C GLU A 72 14.38 -12.14 13.44
N ALA A 73 14.89 -12.10 12.20
CA ALA A 73 15.62 -13.21 11.60
C ALA A 73 16.93 -13.53 12.35
N GLU A 74 17.64 -12.52 12.84
CA GLU A 74 18.86 -12.69 13.66
C GLU A 74 18.58 -13.26 15.05
N ALA A 75 17.39 -13.02 15.60
CA ALA A 75 16.97 -13.49 16.92
C ALA A 75 16.25 -14.86 16.90
N VAL A 76 16.19 -15.54 15.75
CA VAL A 76 15.49 -16.82 15.62
C VAL A 76 16.18 -17.91 16.45
N THR A 77 15.36 -18.65 17.18
CA THR A 77 15.71 -19.86 17.95
C THR A 77 14.79 -21.01 17.53
N PRO A 78 15.16 -22.28 17.77
CA PRO A 78 14.27 -23.41 17.49
C PRO A 78 12.89 -23.27 18.15
N GLU A 79 12.81 -22.65 19.32
CA GLU A 79 11.58 -22.47 20.09
C GLU A 79 10.67 -21.38 19.50
N ASN A 80 11.23 -20.33 18.91
CA ASN A 80 10.46 -19.19 18.39
C ASN A 80 10.26 -19.21 16.86
N ALA A 81 10.93 -20.12 16.14
CA ALA A 81 11.00 -20.10 14.67
C ALA A 81 9.63 -20.02 13.97
N ALA A 82 8.63 -20.71 14.50
CA ALA A 82 7.26 -20.66 13.95
C ALA A 82 6.62 -19.27 14.12
N ALA A 83 6.77 -18.65 15.28
CA ALA A 83 6.24 -17.31 15.55
C ALA A 83 7.00 -16.24 14.75
N ALA A 84 8.33 -16.33 14.70
CA ALA A 84 9.19 -15.45 13.92
C ALA A 84 8.81 -15.49 12.42
N ARG A 85 8.56 -16.69 11.88
CA ARG A 85 8.10 -16.85 10.50
C ARG A 85 6.77 -16.14 10.24
N VAL A 86 5.78 -16.30 11.12
CA VAL A 86 4.48 -15.62 10.99
C VAL A 86 4.66 -14.10 10.97
N LYS A 87 5.50 -13.57 11.87
CA LYS A 87 5.79 -12.14 11.94
C LYS A 87 6.48 -11.64 10.66
N ILE A 88 7.54 -12.32 10.22
CA ILE A 88 8.29 -11.98 9.01
C ILE A 88 7.40 -12.02 7.76
N ASP A 89 6.54 -13.04 7.63
CA ASP A 89 5.62 -13.16 6.50
C ASP A 89 4.56 -12.04 6.50
N ALA A 90 4.03 -11.68 7.68
CA ALA A 90 3.11 -10.56 7.80
C ALA A 90 3.78 -9.23 7.41
N LEU A 91 5.01 -8.98 7.89
CA LEU A 91 5.75 -7.75 7.57
C LEU A 91 6.09 -7.64 6.07
N LYS A 92 6.53 -8.73 5.43
CA LYS A 92 6.77 -8.78 3.97
C LYS A 92 5.50 -8.44 3.20
N TRP A 93 4.37 -9.06 3.55
CA TRP A 93 3.10 -8.80 2.89
C TRP A 93 2.67 -7.34 3.04
N VAL A 94 2.77 -6.77 4.25
CA VAL A 94 2.42 -5.37 4.49
C VAL A 94 3.34 -4.42 3.71
N ALA A 95 4.66 -4.63 3.75
CA ALA A 95 5.63 -3.81 3.02
C ALA A 95 5.37 -3.82 1.50
N GLY A 96 5.10 -4.99 0.92
CA GLY A 96 4.77 -5.12 -0.50
C GLY A 96 3.46 -4.42 -0.89
N LYS A 97 2.48 -4.31 0.02
CA LYS A 97 1.24 -3.55 -0.23
C LYS A 97 1.39 -2.04 -0.03
N ARG A 98 2.24 -1.62 0.91
CA ARG A 98 2.45 -0.20 1.23
C ARG A 98 3.41 0.48 0.25
N SER A 99 4.47 -0.20 -0.15
CA SER A 99 5.50 0.32 -1.04
C SER A 99 5.77 -0.65 -2.20
N PRO A 100 4.78 -0.91 -3.08
CA PRO A 100 4.85 -1.95 -4.12
C PRO A 100 5.99 -1.73 -5.13
N LYS A 101 6.42 -0.48 -5.34
CA LYS A 101 7.56 -0.18 -6.23
C LYS A 101 8.89 -0.71 -5.67
N LYS A 102 9.06 -0.71 -4.33
CA LYS A 102 10.30 -1.09 -3.63
C LYS A 102 10.27 -2.55 -3.17
N TYR A 103 9.16 -2.99 -2.59
CA TYR A 103 9.02 -4.30 -1.94
C TYR A 103 7.98 -5.22 -2.59
N GLY A 104 7.37 -4.80 -3.70
CA GLY A 104 6.45 -5.65 -4.45
C GLY A 104 7.18 -6.72 -5.26
N ASP A 105 6.54 -7.88 -5.42
CA ASP A 105 7.06 -8.95 -6.26
C ASP A 105 7.20 -8.48 -7.71
N ARG A 106 8.39 -8.61 -8.28
CA ARG A 106 8.66 -8.27 -9.68
C ARG A 106 8.58 -9.53 -10.52
N ILE A 107 7.61 -9.58 -11.42
CA ILE A 107 7.52 -10.65 -12.43
C ILE A 107 8.05 -10.08 -13.75
N GLN A 108 9.13 -10.66 -14.26
CA GLN A 108 9.60 -10.41 -15.62
C GLN A 108 9.07 -11.53 -16.52
N GLN A 109 8.22 -11.18 -17.48
CA GLN A 109 7.69 -12.14 -18.46
C GLN A 109 8.52 -12.04 -19.74
N GLU A 110 9.18 -13.15 -20.11
CA GLU A 110 9.80 -13.28 -21.42
C GLU A 110 8.75 -13.79 -22.41
N HIS A 111 8.44 -12.97 -23.42
CA HIS A 111 7.57 -13.37 -24.52
C HIS A 111 8.42 -13.95 -25.65
N SER A 112 8.35 -15.27 -25.86
CA SER A 112 9.05 -15.99 -26.95
C SER A 112 8.19 -16.19 -28.21
N GLY A 113 6.94 -15.73 -28.20
CA GLY A 113 6.08 -15.72 -29.37
C GLY A 113 6.54 -14.67 -30.39
N LYS A 114 6.40 -14.97 -31.69
CA LYS A 114 6.55 -13.94 -32.73
C LYS A 114 5.51 -12.86 -32.50
N ILE A 115 5.93 -11.67 -32.05
CA ILE A 115 5.10 -10.48 -32.08
C ILE A 115 4.95 -10.11 -33.56
N GLN A 116 3.87 -10.57 -34.18
CA GLN A 116 3.49 -10.15 -35.52
C GLN A 116 2.88 -8.76 -35.38
N ILE A 117 3.70 -7.72 -35.51
CA ILE A 117 3.20 -6.38 -35.79
C ILE A 117 2.75 -6.42 -37.25
N GLN A 118 1.46 -6.66 -37.46
CA GLN A 118 0.85 -6.50 -38.78
C GLN A 118 0.48 -5.04 -38.91
N ASP A 119 1.20 -4.31 -39.76
CA ASP A 119 0.82 -2.97 -40.18
C ASP A 119 -0.45 -3.10 -41.04
N MET A 120 -1.60 -2.96 -40.39
CA MET A 120 -2.89 -2.83 -41.05
C MET A 120 -3.20 -1.34 -41.19
N THR A 121 -3.70 -0.94 -42.35
CA THR A 121 -4.23 0.41 -42.51
C THR A 121 -5.49 0.58 -41.67
N ASP A 122 -5.78 1.81 -41.24
CA ASP A 122 -6.97 2.11 -40.41
C ASP A 122 -8.27 1.59 -41.08
N ASP A 123 -8.37 1.69 -42.42
CA ASP A 123 -9.49 1.16 -43.21
C ASP A 123 -9.64 -0.37 -43.12
N GLU A 124 -8.53 -1.11 -43.00
CA GLU A 124 -8.54 -2.58 -42.85
C GLU A 124 -8.92 -3.00 -41.43
N LEU A 125 -8.53 -2.22 -40.43
CA LEU A 125 -8.93 -2.42 -39.03
C LEU A 125 -10.43 -2.22 -38.86
N ASP A 126 -10.99 -1.15 -39.43
CA ASP A 126 -12.41 -0.85 -39.35
C ASP A 126 -13.28 -1.93 -40.00
N ARG A 127 -12.86 -2.44 -41.16
CA ARG A 127 -13.52 -3.58 -41.81
C ARG A 127 -13.46 -4.84 -40.95
N ARG A 128 -12.34 -5.08 -40.27
CA ARG A 128 -12.17 -6.27 -39.42
C ARG A 128 -13.03 -6.19 -38.16
N ILE A 129 -13.13 -5.00 -37.55
CA ILE A 129 -14.00 -4.74 -36.40
C ILE A 129 -15.47 -4.95 -36.80
N ALA A 130 -15.92 -4.40 -37.93
CA ALA A 130 -17.28 -4.56 -38.41
C ALA A 130 -17.67 -6.04 -38.66
N GLN A 131 -16.75 -6.86 -39.18
CA GLN A 131 -16.97 -8.30 -39.36
C GLN A 131 -17.08 -9.06 -38.03
N LEU A 132 -16.29 -8.70 -37.03
CA LEU A 132 -16.33 -9.37 -35.72
C LEU A 132 -17.57 -9.00 -34.91
N VAL A 133 -18.07 -7.77 -35.05
CA VAL A 133 -19.30 -7.32 -34.40
C VAL A 133 -20.54 -7.97 -35.04
N SER A 134 -20.55 -8.18 -36.35
CA SER A 134 -21.67 -8.82 -37.06
C SER A 134 -21.70 -10.34 -36.95
N GLY A 135 -20.56 -11.00 -36.68
CA GLY A 135 -20.48 -12.45 -36.49
C GLY A 135 -20.81 -12.97 -35.09
N GLY A 136 -21.19 -12.09 -34.16
CA GLY A 136 -21.50 -12.43 -32.76
C GLY A 136 -22.99 -12.65 -32.45
N GLU A 137 -23.89 -12.47 -33.42
CA GLU A 137 -25.32 -12.78 -33.29
C GLU A 137 -25.60 -14.18 -33.85
N GLY A 138 -25.26 -15.21 -33.06
CA GLY A 138 -25.56 -16.61 -33.33
C GLY A 138 -25.58 -17.42 -32.04
#